data_AF-A0A1D6EFU1-F1
#
_entry.id   AF-A0A1D6EFU1-F1
#
_cell.length_a   1.000
_cell.length_b   1.000
_cell.length_c   1.000
_cell.angle_alpha   90.00
_cell.angle_beta   90.00
_cell.angle_gamma   90.00
#
_symmetry.space_group_name_H-M   'P 1'
#
loop_
_entity.id
_entity.type
_entity.pdbx_description
1 polymer ?
#
loop_
_entity_poly.entity_id
_entity_poly.type
_entity_poly.pdbx_seq_one_letter_code
_entity_poly.pdbx_strand_id
1 'polypeptide(L)'
;MGDTTARLVHHGYVVHGIDHEGHGKSSGSKGYLSSFGDVVRDCSDHFKSVCEKQENRLKKRFLYGFSMGGTVVLQLHRKDPLYWDGAVLLAPMCKGYCILTANSSVEGAQDEV
;
A
#
# COMPACT_ATOMS: atom_id res chain seq x y z
N MET A 1 6.80 12.01 -7.80
CA MET A 1 6.20 10.68 -8.06
C MET A 1 6.20 10.29 -9.53
N GLY A 2 6.01 11.21 -10.49
CA GLY A 2 6.01 10.88 -11.93
C GLY A 2 7.25 10.11 -12.41
N ASP A 3 8.45 10.45 -11.93
CA ASP A 3 9.69 9.75 -12.27
C ASP A 3 9.69 8.28 -11.82
N THR A 4 9.36 8.00 -10.56
CA THR A 4 9.32 6.63 -10.04
C THR A 4 8.35 5.75 -10.81
N THR A 5 7.14 6.26 -11.08
CA THR A 5 6.15 5.53 -11.87
C THR A 5 6.65 5.26 -13.28
N ALA A 6 7.24 6.26 -13.95
CA ALA A 6 7.79 6.09 -15.29
C ALA A 6 8.89 5.01 -15.32
N ARG A 7 9.78 4.99 -14.32
CA ARG A 7 10.82 3.96 -14.19
C ARG A 7 10.23 2.57 -13.97
N LEU A 8 9.21 2.42 -13.14
CA LEU A 8 8.54 1.14 -12.93
C LEU A 8 7.87 0.64 -14.23
N VAL A 9 7.12 1.52 -14.90
CA VAL A 9 6.46 1.17 -16.18
C VAL A 9 7.48 0.79 -17.24
N HIS A 10 8.60 1.52 -17.32
CA HIS A 10 9.70 1.20 -18.24
C HIS A 10 10.27 -0.21 -18.02
N HIS A 11 10.27 -0.70 -16.78
CA HIS A 11 10.71 -2.06 -16.42
C HIS A 11 9.56 -3.09 -16.42
N GLY A 12 8.42 -2.76 -17.03
CA GLY A 12 7.32 -3.71 -17.26
C GLY A 12 6.32 -3.84 -16.10
N TYR A 13 6.37 -2.98 -15.10
CA TYR A 13 5.40 -2.97 -14.01
C TYR A 13 4.13 -2.21 -14.39
N VAL A 14 2.98 -2.75 -13.98
CA VAL A 14 1.71 -2.00 -14.00
C VAL A 14 1.59 -1.26 -12.67
N VAL A 15 1.40 0.05 -12.72
CA VAL A 15 1.34 0.90 -11.52
C VAL A 15 -0.03 1.54 -11.42
N HIS A 16 -0.66 1.40 -10.25
CA HIS A 16 -1.93 2.03 -9.91
C HIS A 16 -1.77 2.90 -8.66
N GLY A 17 -2.48 4.03 -8.64
CA GLY A 17 -2.51 4.94 -7.51
C GLY A 17 -3.89 5.57 -7.37
N ILE A 18 -4.20 6.05 -6.18
CA ILE A 18 -5.46 6.72 -5.83
C ILE A 18 -5.17 7.96 -5.01
N ASP A 19 -5.93 9.03 -5.26
CA ASP A 19 -5.91 10.24 -4.43
C ASP A 19 -6.77 9.99 -3.17
N HIS A 20 -6.20 10.20 -1.98
CA HIS A 20 -6.95 10.12 -0.72
C HIS A 20 -8.01 11.23 -0.61
N GLU A 21 -8.99 11.05 0.27
CA GLU A 21 -9.94 12.13 0.64
C GLU A 21 -9.19 13.46 0.89
N GLY A 22 -9.71 14.58 0.40
CA GLY A 22 -9.10 15.89 0.56
C GLY A 22 -7.80 16.10 -0.24
N HIS A 23 -7.30 15.11 -0.97
CA HIS A 23 -6.07 15.19 -1.76
C HIS A 23 -6.37 15.14 -3.26
N GLY A 24 -5.46 15.69 -4.07
CA GLY A 24 -5.52 15.64 -5.53
C GLY A 24 -6.90 15.99 -6.08
N LYS A 25 -7.46 15.06 -6.87
CA LYS A 25 -8.78 15.17 -7.51
C LYS A 25 -9.92 14.62 -6.67
N SER A 26 -9.65 13.99 -5.54
CA SER A 26 -10.70 13.50 -4.63
C SER A 26 -11.43 14.65 -3.95
N SER A 27 -12.68 14.37 -3.58
CA SER A 27 -13.56 15.28 -2.83
C SER A 27 -13.15 15.36 -1.36
N GLY A 28 -13.84 16.21 -0.60
CA GLY A 28 -13.53 16.49 0.80
C GLY A 28 -12.74 17.80 0.99
N SER A 29 -12.58 18.18 2.25
CA SER A 29 -11.84 19.39 2.64
C SER A 29 -10.36 19.24 2.26
N LYS A 30 -9.82 20.19 1.48
CA LYS A 30 -8.46 20.06 0.94
C LYS A 30 -7.40 19.95 2.04
N GLY A 31 -6.56 18.93 1.96
CA GLY A 31 -5.53 18.63 2.97
C GLY A 31 -6.06 18.06 4.29
N TYR A 32 -7.33 17.68 4.36
CA TYR A 32 -7.95 17.13 5.56
C TYR A 32 -8.46 15.71 5.33
N LEU A 33 -8.19 14.83 6.29
CA LEU A 33 -8.69 13.46 6.34
C LEU A 33 -9.69 13.36 7.49
N SER A 34 -10.95 13.04 7.19
CA SER A 34 -11.99 12.88 8.21
C SER A 34 -11.70 11.69 9.13
N SER A 35 -11.18 10.62 8.55
CA SER A 35 -10.80 9.39 9.24
C SER A 35 -9.65 8.70 8.51
N PHE A 36 -8.57 8.41 9.23
CA PHE A 36 -7.47 7.62 8.65
C PHE A 36 -7.90 6.18 8.33
N GLY A 37 -8.85 5.63 9.10
CA GLY A 37 -9.41 4.30 8.85
C GLY A 37 -10.18 4.23 7.53
N ASP A 38 -10.86 5.32 7.17
CA ASP A 38 -11.56 5.41 5.89
C ASP A 38 -10.57 5.44 4.72
N VAL A 39 -9.47 6.18 4.85
CA VAL A 39 -8.38 6.16 3.84
C VAL A 39 -7.83 4.75 3.63
N VAL A 40 -7.58 4.00 4.71
CA VAL A 40 -7.08 2.61 4.62
C VAL A 40 -8.11 1.70 3.97
N ARG A 41 -9.40 1.85 4.32
CA ARG A 41 -10.49 1.08 3.69
C ARG A 41 -10.58 1.38 2.19
N ASP A 42 -10.62 2.65 1.81
CA ASP A 42 -10.74 3.07 0.42
C ASP A 42 -9.58 2.56 -0.43
N CYS A 43 -8.35 2.62 0.11
CA CYS A 43 -7.17 2.05 -0.56
C CYS A 43 -7.26 0.53 -0.69
N SER A 44 -7.70 -0.17 0.37
CA SER A 44 -7.89 -1.63 0.35
C SER A 44 -8.88 -2.04 -0.74
N ASP A 45 -10.05 -1.42 -0.74
CA ASP A 45 -11.15 -1.79 -1.64
C ASP A 45 -10.80 -1.45 -3.09
N HIS A 46 -10.20 -0.28 -3.33
CA HIS A 46 -9.74 0.12 -4.65
C HIS A 46 -8.65 -0.81 -5.20
N PHE A 47 -7.56 -1.03 -4.46
CA PHE A 47 -6.44 -1.82 -4.96
C PHE A 47 -6.79 -3.29 -5.13
N LYS A 48 -7.57 -3.89 -4.22
CA LYS A 48 -8.09 -5.25 -4.42
C LYS A 48 -8.97 -5.32 -5.65
N SER A 49 -9.90 -4.39 -5.84
CA SER A 49 -10.73 -4.33 -7.06
C SER A 49 -9.88 -4.28 -8.34
N VAL A 50 -8.79 -3.52 -8.33
CA VAL A 50 -7.82 -3.46 -9.45
C VAL A 50 -7.08 -4.78 -9.64
N CYS A 51 -6.65 -5.44 -8.58
CA CYS A 51 -5.95 -6.73 -8.63
C CYS A 51 -6.86 -7.88 -9.13
N GLU A 52 -8.16 -7.81 -8.81
CA GLU A 52 -9.15 -8.83 -9.21
C GLU A 52 -9.61 -8.70 -10.67
N LYS A 53 -9.22 -7.64 -11.37
CA LYS A 53 -9.46 -7.51 -12.82
C LYS A 53 -8.72 -8.61 -13.59
N GLN A 54 -9.34 -9.11 -14.65
CA GLN A 54 -8.85 -10.27 -15.41
C GLN A 54 -7.39 -10.09 -15.86
N GLU A 55 -7.01 -8.90 -16.30
CA GLU A 55 -5.65 -8.59 -16.72
C GLU A 55 -4.62 -8.69 -15.60
N ASN A 56 -5.01 -8.54 -14.33
CA ASN A 56 -4.11 -8.43 -13.18
C ASN A 56 -4.05 -9.67 -12.28
N ARG A 57 -5.01 -10.61 -12.39
CA ARG A 57 -5.16 -11.77 -11.47
C ARG A 57 -3.92 -12.65 -11.30
N LEU A 58 -3.09 -12.76 -12.34
CA LEU A 58 -1.88 -13.59 -12.31
C LEU A 58 -0.61 -12.80 -11.97
N LYS A 59 -0.71 -11.48 -11.78
CA LYS A 59 0.43 -10.62 -11.49
C LYS A 59 0.71 -10.59 -9.99
N LYS A 60 1.98 -10.46 -9.63
CA LYS A 60 2.41 -10.21 -8.25
C LYS A 60 1.95 -8.84 -7.78
N ARG A 61 1.49 -8.76 -6.53
CA ARG A 61 0.86 -7.58 -5.93
C ARG A 61 1.81 -6.95 -4.92
N PHE A 62 2.45 -5.85 -5.33
CA PHE A 62 3.34 -5.09 -4.46
C PHE A 62 2.71 -3.76 -4.07
N LEU A 63 2.78 -3.43 -2.78
CA LEU A 63 2.40 -2.12 -2.27
C LEU A 63 3.60 -1.17 -2.27
N TYR A 64 3.38 0.12 -2.50
CA TYR A 64 4.42 1.14 -2.45
C TYR A 64 3.90 2.36 -1.70
N GLY A 65 4.64 2.84 -0.70
CA GLY A 65 4.20 3.94 0.14
C GLY A 65 5.35 4.83 0.63
N PHE A 66 5.17 6.14 0.50
CA PHE A 66 6.09 7.15 1.03
C PHE A 66 5.45 7.94 2.16
N SER A 67 6.19 8.20 3.25
CA SER A 67 5.70 9.01 4.38
C SER A 67 4.38 8.47 4.94
N MET A 68 3.32 9.29 4.98
CA MET A 68 1.96 8.88 5.34
C MET A 68 1.48 7.67 4.53
N GLY A 69 1.78 7.63 3.23
CA GLY A 69 1.44 6.49 2.37
C GLY A 69 2.12 5.19 2.79
N GLY A 70 3.32 5.25 3.39
CA GLY A 70 3.98 4.08 3.96
C GLY A 70 3.20 3.49 5.15
N THR A 71 2.60 4.35 5.97
CA THR A 71 1.72 3.91 7.07
C THR A 71 0.44 3.28 6.53
N VAL A 72 -0.14 3.84 5.47
CA VAL A 72 -1.29 3.22 4.79
C VAL A 72 -0.92 1.82 4.28
N VAL A 73 0.23 1.68 3.60
CA VAL A 73 0.71 0.38 3.12
C VAL A 73 0.90 -0.64 4.25
N LEU A 74 1.48 -0.23 5.38
CA LEU A 74 1.60 -1.10 6.55
C LEU A 74 0.25 -1.57 7.09
N GLN A 75 -0.74 -0.67 7.15
CA GLN A 75 -2.09 -1.03 7.59
C GLN A 75 -2.79 -1.97 6.60
N LEU A 76 -2.62 -1.74 5.29
CA LEU A 76 -3.14 -2.64 4.25
C LEU A 76 -2.54 -4.04 4.35
N HIS A 77 -1.22 -4.13 4.53
CA HIS A 77 -0.54 -5.41 4.69
C HIS A 77 -0.99 -6.12 5.99
N ARG A 78 -1.07 -5.41 7.12
CA ARG A 78 -1.54 -6.00 8.39
C ARG A 78 -3.00 -6.46 8.33
N LYS A 79 -3.86 -5.81 7.55
CA LYS A 79 -5.26 -6.19 7.41
C LYS A 79 -5.43 -7.48 6.62
N ASP A 80 -4.52 -7.77 5.69
CA ASP A 80 -4.55 -8.98 4.87
C ASP A 80 -3.13 -9.45 4.50
N PRO A 81 -2.40 -10.07 5.45
CA PRO A 81 -0.97 -10.34 5.32
C PRO A 81 -0.63 -11.36 4.23
N LEU A 82 -1.59 -12.22 3.85
CA LEU A 82 -1.39 -13.26 2.83
C LEU A 82 -1.79 -12.81 1.42
N TYR A 83 -2.51 -11.68 1.29
CA TYR A 83 -2.96 -11.19 -0.01
C TYR A 83 -1.88 -10.43 -0.78
N TRP A 84 -1.06 -9.63 -0.08
CA TRP A 84 -0.02 -8.82 -0.72
C TRP A 84 1.29 -9.61 -0.81
N ASP A 85 1.91 -9.65 -1.98
CA ASP A 85 3.16 -10.37 -2.20
C ASP A 85 4.39 -9.61 -1.65
N GLY A 86 4.26 -8.31 -1.38
CA GLY A 86 5.30 -7.51 -0.75
C GLY A 86 4.98 -6.02 -0.66
N ALA A 87 5.85 -5.26 0.01
CA ALA A 87 5.70 -3.82 0.18
C ALA A 87 7.05 -3.09 0.09
N VAL A 88 7.06 -1.93 -0.54
CA VAL A 88 8.19 -0.99 -0.59
C VAL A 88 7.82 0.24 0.24
N LEU A 89 8.55 0.45 1.33
CA LEU A 89 8.29 1.54 2.28
C LEU A 89 9.41 2.57 2.21
N LEU A 90 9.07 3.82 1.92
CA LEU A 90 10.01 4.93 1.86
C LEU A 90 9.70 5.94 2.95
N ALA A 91 10.60 6.08 3.92
CA ALA A 91 10.41 6.96 5.09
C ALA A 91 8.99 6.86 5.70
N PRO A 92 8.46 5.65 5.98
CA PRO A 92 7.08 5.50 6.41
C PRO A 92 6.83 6.23 7.74
N MET A 93 5.67 6.88 7.89
CA MET A 93 5.29 7.59 9.12
C MET A 93 4.93 6.59 10.22
N CYS A 94 5.96 5.99 10.80
CA CYS A 94 5.85 5.00 11.85
C CYS A 94 6.32 5.58 13.17
N LYS A 95 5.60 5.27 14.26
CA LYS A 95 6.23 5.33 15.59
C LYS A 95 7.34 4.26 15.58
N GLY A 96 8.56 4.58 16.02
CA GLY A 96 9.76 3.75 15.77
C GLY A 96 9.62 2.24 16.08
N TYR A 97 8.74 1.88 17.01
CA TYR A 97 8.42 0.50 17.34
C TYR A 97 7.70 -0.30 16.23
N CYS A 98 6.93 0.35 15.36
CA CYS A 98 6.12 -0.32 14.34
C CYS A 98 6.96 -1.04 13.27
N ILE A 99 8.11 -0.47 12.89
CA ILE A 99 9.02 -1.06 11.89
C ILE A 99 9.59 -2.39 12.41
N LEU A 100 9.89 -2.47 13.71
CA LEU A 100 10.38 -3.71 14.34
C LEU A 100 9.32 -4.82 14.33
N THR A 101 8.05 -4.46 14.58
CA THR A 101 6.96 -5.45 14.52
C THR A 101 6.67 -5.95 13.10
N ALA A 102 6.91 -5.14 12.07
CA ALA A 102 6.76 -5.58 10.68
C ALA A 102 7.80 -6.64 10.30
N ASN A 103 9.03 -6.52 10.83
CA ASN A 103 10.09 -7.51 10.58
C ASN A 103 9.86 -8.83 11.33
N SER A 104 9.37 -8.78 12.58
CA SER A 104 9.14 -10.01 13.37
C SER A 104 8.02 -10.90 12.81
N SER A 105 7.05 -10.34 12.09
CA SER A 105 6.05 -11.15 11.37
C SER A 105 6.64 -11.97 10.21
N VAL A 106 7.84 -11.64 9.71
CA VAL A 106 8.51 -12.41 8.65
C VAL A 106 9.33 -13.57 9.23
N GLU A 107 9.89 -13.43 10.44
CA GLU A 107 10.63 -14.52 11.10
C GLU A 107 9.74 -15.64 11.64
N GLY A 108 8.47 -15.35 11.96
CA GLY A 108 7.53 -16.35 12.52
C GLY A 108 6.94 -17.37 11.54
N ALA A 109 7.39 -17.42 10.27
CA ALA A 109 6.83 -18.32 9.25
C ALA A 109 7.80 -19.44 8.79
N GLN A 110 8.95 -19.60 9.46
CA GLN A 110 9.90 -20.69 9.20
C GLN A 110 9.92 -21.68 10.36
N ASP A 111 8.77 -22.26 10.72
CA ASP A 111 8.72 -23.41 11.62
C ASP A 111 7.40 -24.16 11.40
N GLU A 112 7.24 -24.86 10.27
CA GLU A 112 6.43 -26.09 10.22
C GLU A 112 7.09 -27.05 9.22
N VAL A 113 7.60 -28.15 9.76
CA VAL A 113 8.16 -29.34 9.07
C VAL A 113 7.03 -30.31 8.75
#